data_AF-A0A939KV74-F1
#
_entry.id   AF-A0A939KV74-F1
#
_cell.length_a   1.000
_cell.length_b   1.000
_cell.length_c   1.000
_cell.angle_alpha   90.00
_cell.angle_beta   90.00
_cell.angle_gamma   90.00
#
_symmetry.space_group_name_H-M   'P 1'
#
loop_
_entity.id
_entity.type
_entity.pdbx_description
1 polymer ?
#
loop_
_entity_poly.entity_id
_entity_poly.type
_entity_poly.pdbx_seq_one_letter_code
_entity_poly.pdbx_strand_id
1 'polypeptide(L)' 'MRYFDYENVAEEAKLSPEQLALLSEIARQDFPTDDMLYELYLLRMCMAIASGHLTLSAALKPEPERISFAQMMTALKG' A
#
# COMPACT_ATOMS: atom_id res chain seq x y z
N MET A 1 -3.46 16.07 -9.50
CA MET A 1 -3.66 14.99 -10.49
C MET A 1 -3.59 13.69 -9.73
N ARG A 2 -4.46 12.72 -10.02
CA ARG A 2 -4.27 11.34 -9.58
C ARG A 2 -3.56 10.57 -10.68
N TYR A 3 -2.50 9.87 -10.32
CA TYR A 3 -1.71 8.99 -11.18
C TYR A 3 -2.27 7.56 -11.18
N PHE A 4 -2.80 7.09 -10.05
CA PHE A 4 -3.27 5.71 -9.88
C PHE A 4 -4.60 5.65 -9.12
N ASP A 5 -5.41 4.65 -9.47
CA ASP A 5 -6.70 4.39 -8.85
C ASP A 5 -6.60 3.32 -7.76
N TYR A 6 -5.91 3.67 -6.67
CA TYR A 6 -5.72 2.77 -5.53
C TYR A 6 -6.99 2.57 -4.70
N GLU A 7 -7.99 3.45 -4.83
CA GLU A 7 -9.27 3.35 -4.11
C GLU A 7 -10.11 2.19 -4.62
N ASN A 8 -10.25 2.05 -5.94
CA ASN A 8 -10.94 0.91 -6.53
C ASN A 8 -10.28 -0.43 -6.15
N VAL A 9 -8.94 -0.48 -6.13
CA VAL A 9 -8.22 -1.69 -5.70
C VAL A 9 -8.35 -1.93 -4.20
N ALA A 10 -8.45 -0.88 -3.38
CA ALA A 10 -8.72 -1.03 -1.95
C ALA A 10 -10.11 -1.63 -1.69
N GLU A 11 -11.12 -1.24 -2.47
CA GLU A 11 -12.45 -1.85 -2.43
C GLU A 11 -12.42 -3.33 -2.82
N GLU A 12 -11.70 -3.70 -3.89
CA GLU A 12 -11.47 -5.09 -4.28
C GLU A 12 -10.75 -5.89 -3.19
N ALA A 13 -9.80 -5.26 -2.49
CA ALA A 13 -9.10 -5.81 -1.34
C ALA A 13 -9.97 -5.89 -0.07
N LYS A 14 -11.22 -5.42 -0.12
CA LYS A 14 -12.15 -5.32 1.02
C LYS A 14 -11.59 -4.50 2.19
N LEU A 15 -10.77 -3.49 1.88
CA LEU A 15 -10.27 -2.56 2.88
C LEU A 15 -11.36 -1.57 3.25
N SER A 16 -11.55 -1.35 4.56
CA SER A 16 -12.41 -0.27 5.02
C SER A 16 -11.76 1.10 4.75
N PRO A 17 -12.54 2.19 4.69
CA PRO A 17 -11.99 3.55 4.54
C PRO A 17 -10.96 3.90 5.62
N GLU A 18 -11.17 3.42 6.85
CA GLU A 18 -10.25 3.60 7.98
C GLU A 18 -8.92 2.87 7.76
N GLN A 19 -8.97 1.66 7.20
CA GLN A 19 -7.76 0.89 6.90
C GLN A 19 -6.97 1.52 5.74
N LEU A 20 -7.67 2.02 4.73
CA LEU A 20 -7.04 2.75 3.63
C LEU A 20 -6.41 4.06 4.10
N ALA A 21 -7.06 4.77 5.03
CA ALA A 21 -6.50 5.97 5.64
C ALA A 21 -5.19 5.68 6.39
N LEU A 22 -5.13 4.61 7.17
CA LEU A 22 -3.90 4.19 7.87
C LEU A 22 -2.76 3.85 6.89
N LEU A 23 -3.06 3.11 5.82
CA LEU A 23 -2.08 2.82 4.76
C LEU A 23 -1.62 4.09 4.05
N SER A 24 -2.51 5.08 3.91
CA SER A 24 -2.20 6.37 3.30
C SER A 24 -1.27 7.21 4.16
N GLU A 25 -1.50 7.24 5.47
CA GLU A 25 -0.60 7.93 6.40
C GLU A 25 0.81 7.35 6.36
N ILE A 26 0.90 6.02 6.33
CA ILE A 26 2.14 5.27 6.17
C ILE A 26 2.85 5.62 4.86
N ALA A 27 2.15 5.53 3.73
CA ALA A 27 2.71 5.85 2.43
C ALA A 27 3.19 7.31 2.36
N ARG A 28 2.49 8.23 3.03
CA ARG A 28 2.85 9.65 3.06
C ARG A 28 4.07 9.93 3.95
N GLN A 29 4.31 9.14 4.98
CA GLN A 29 5.56 9.22 5.75
C GLN A 29 6.77 8.82 4.90
N ASP A 30 6.61 7.78 4.08
CA ASP A 30 7.67 7.25 3.22
C ASP A 30 7.91 8.16 1.99
N PHE A 31 6.85 8.81 1.49
CA PHE A 31 6.89 9.72 0.34
C PHE A 31 6.21 11.06 0.63
N PRO A 32 6.82 11.95 1.45
CA PRO A 32 6.15 13.17 1.91
C PRO A 32 5.73 14.12 0.79
N THR A 33 6.53 14.23 -0.27
CA THR A 33 6.34 15.20 -1.36
C THR A 33 6.27 14.55 -2.75
N ASP A 34 6.37 13.23 -2.85
CA ASP A 34 6.33 12.50 -4.13
C ASP A 34 4.96 11.82 -4.29
N ASP A 35 4.01 12.54 -4.90
CA ASP A 35 2.64 12.05 -5.08
C ASP A 35 2.58 10.80 -5.98
N MET A 36 3.47 10.69 -6.97
CA MET A 36 3.49 9.54 -7.87
C MET A 36 3.91 8.26 -7.12
N LEU A 37 5.00 8.34 -6.35
CA LEU A 37 5.46 7.21 -5.55
C LEU A 37 4.50 6.87 -4.41
N TYR A 38 3.91 7.88 -3.76
CA TYR A 38 2.86 7.71 -2.76
C TYR A 38 1.68 6.90 -3.32
N GLU A 39 1.12 7.32 -4.46
CA GLU A 39 -0.04 6.64 -5.05
C GLU A 39 0.31 5.25 -5.58
N LEU A 40 1.49 5.09 -6.19
CA LEU A 40 1.98 3.79 -6.65
C LEU A 40 2.17 2.82 -5.47
N TYR A 41 2.74 3.30 -4.36
CA TYR A 41 2.97 2.51 -3.17
C TYR A 41 1.64 2.01 -2.57
N LEU A 42 0.66 2.91 -2.44
CA LEU A 42 -0.69 2.56 -2.00
C LEU A 42 -1.36 1.52 -2.89
N LEU A 43 -1.32 1.73 -4.20
CA LEU A 43 -1.86 0.78 -5.18
C LEU A 43 -1.25 -0.62 -4.96
N ARG A 44 0.09 -0.69 -4.86
CA ARG A 44 0.82 -1.95 -4.71
C ARG A 44 0.53 -2.63 -3.37
N MET A 45 0.39 -1.88 -2.29
CA MET A 45 -0.04 -2.43 -1.00
C MET A 45 -1.45 -3.03 -1.10
N CYS A 46 -2.40 -2.31 -1.70
CA CYS A 46 -3.77 -2.80 -1.88
C CYS A 46 -3.79 -4.08 -2.74
N MET A 47 -3.04 -4.12 -3.85
CA MET A 47 -2.90 -5.32 -4.68
C MET A 47 -2.29 -6.50 -3.92
N ALA A 48 -1.26 -6.27 -3.10
CA ALA A 48 -0.62 -7.31 -2.32
C ALA A 48 -1.54 -7.86 -1.21
N ILE A 49 -2.39 -7.00 -0.65
CA ILE A 49 -3.41 -7.40 0.32
C ILE A 49 -4.54 -8.19 -0.38
N ALA A 50 -5.03 -7.70 -1.51
CA ALA A 50 -6.08 -8.38 -2.29
C ALA A 50 -5.66 -9.80 -2.72
N SER A 51 -4.39 -9.97 -3.10
CA SER A 51 -3.83 -11.25 -3.52
C SER A 51 -3.37 -12.14 -2.35
N GLY A 52 -3.40 -11.65 -1.11
CA GLY A 52 -2.99 -12.40 0.08
C GLY A 52 -1.48 -12.53 0.29
N HIS A 53 -0.66 -11.83 -0.50
CA HIS A 53 0.80 -11.79 -0.35
C HIS A 53 1.25 -10.88 0.81
N LEU A 54 0.37 -9.98 1.26
CA LEU A 54 0.60 -9.08 2.37
C LEU A 54 -0.65 -9.05 3.26
N THR A 55 -0.50 -9.20 4.57
CA THR A 55 -1.60 -8.95 5.49
C THR A 55 -1.66 -7.47 5.84
N LEU A 56 -2.86 -6.94 6.09
CA LEU A 56 -3.02 -5.56 6.54
C LEU A 56 -2.19 -5.28 7.81
N SER A 57 -2.16 -6.22 8.76
CA SER A 57 -1.38 -6.06 9.99
C SER A 57 0.12 -5.95 9.72
N ALA A 58 0.65 -6.66 8.72
CA ALA A 58 2.05 -6.56 8.33
C ALA A 58 2.34 -5.24 7.58
N ALA A 59 1.39 -4.76 6.77
CA ALA A 59 1.49 -3.48 6.08
C ALA A 59 1.52 -2.29 7.06
N LEU A 60 0.78 -2.40 8.17
CA LEU A 60 0.65 -1.34 9.18
C LEU A 60 1.81 -1.28 10.19
N LYS A 61 2.77 -2.22 10.14
CA LYS A 61 3.92 -2.19 11.05
C LYS A 61 4.79 -0.94 10.84
N PRO A 62 5.45 -0.41 11.87
CA PRO A 62 6.48 0.60 11.70
C PRO A 62 7.74 0.01 11.03
N GLU A 63 8.54 0.85 10.37
CA GLU A 63 9.90 0.49 9.98
C GLU A 63 10.74 0.12 11.23
N PRO A 64 11.65 -0.87 11.16
CA PRO A 64 12.04 -1.67 9.98
C PRO A 64 11.24 -2.99 9.81
N GLU A 65 10.17 -3.20 10.57
CA GLU A 65 9.41 -4.45 10.53
C GLU A 65 8.40 -4.53 9.39
N ARG A 66 8.16 -3.41 8.69
CA ARG A 66 7.33 -3.33 7.49
C ARG A 66 8.06 -3.95 6.31
N ILE A 67 7.30 -4.55 5.39
CA ILE A 67 7.88 -5.01 4.11
C ILE A 67 8.37 -3.78 3.31
N SER A 68 9.64 -3.77 2.93
CA SER A 68 10.18 -2.68 2.12
C SER A 68 9.53 -2.64 0.73
N PHE A 69 9.57 -1.47 0.07
CA PHE A 69 9.06 -1.34 -1.29
C PHE A 69 9.66 -2.37 -2.26
N ALA A 70 10.97 -2.63 -2.17
CA ALA A 70 11.65 -3.61 -3.01
C ALA A 70 11.14 -5.04 -2.77
N GLN A 71 10.89 -5.42 -1.52
CA GLN A 71 10.34 -6.73 -1.17
C GLN A 71 8.89 -6.86 -1.64
N MET A 72 8.06 -5.83 -1.49
CA MET A 72 6.68 -5.82 -1.98
C MET A 72 6.62 -6.00 -3.50
N MET A 73 7.49 -5.30 -4.25
CA MET A 73 7.59 -5.44 -5.71
C MET A 73 8.08 -6.82 -6.16
N THR A 74 8.79 -7.55 -5.29
CA THR A 74 9.19 -8.94 -5.55
C THR A 74 8.03 -9.90 -5.27
N ALA A 75 7.26 -9.68 -4.20
CA ALA A 75 6.11 -10.52 -3.84
C ALA A 75 5.00 -10.52 -4.90
N LEU A 76 4.83 -9.41 -5.62
CA LEU A 76 3.83 -9.25 -6.69
C LEU A 76 4.24 -9.84 -8.06
N LYS A 77 5.45 -10.39 -8.20
CA LYS A 77 5.91 -11.06 -9.43
C LYS A 77 5.68 -12.58 -9.41
N GLY A 78 5.20 -13.11 -8.29
CA GLY A 78 4.92 -14.54 -8.07
C GLY A 78 3.56 -14.97 -8.59
#